data_AF-A0A423PMF6-F1
#
_entry.id   AF-A0A423PMF6-F1
#
_cell.length_a   1.000
_cell.length_b   1.000
_cell.length_c   1.000
_cell.angle_alpha   90.00
_cell.angle_beta   90.00
_cell.angle_gamma   90.00
#
_symmetry.space_group_name_H-M   'P 1'
#
loop_
_entity.id
_entity.type
_entity.pdbx_description
1 polymer ?
#
loop_
_entity_poly.entity_id
_entity_poly.type
_entity_poly.pdbx_seq_one_letter_code
_entity_poly.pdbx_strand_id
1 'polypeptide(L)' 'MAADTIIDRDTFEAEDGVQFSGTIDEDGHVVIDVDDPDNEVDNRVRLFADDLGGLVAMLQRFQQTSQRDAG' A
#
# COMPACT_ATOMS: atom_id res chain seq x y z
N MET A 1 1.19 -12.69 22.03
CA MET A 1 0.98 -11.60 21.07
C MET A 1 -0.36 -11.87 20.44
N ALA A 2 -1.34 -10.99 20.66
CA ALA A 2 -2.59 -11.10 19.90
C ALA A 2 -2.21 -10.92 18.42
N ALA A 3 -2.79 -11.72 17.53
CA ALA A 3 -2.66 -11.43 16.11
C ALA A 3 -3.51 -10.19 15.87
N ASP A 4 -2.92 -9.11 15.35
CA ASP A 4 -3.66 -7.89 15.01
C ASP A 4 -4.86 -8.27 14.14
N THR A 5 -6.07 -7.93 14.60
CA THR A 5 -7.29 -8.31 13.89
C THR A 5 -7.38 -7.50 12.62
N ILE A 6 -7.27 -8.14 11.46
CA ILE A 6 -7.45 -7.48 10.16
C ILE A 6 -8.92 -7.09 10.00
N ILE A 7 -9.18 -5.80 9.78
CA ILE A 7 -10.53 -5.25 9.58
C ILE A 7 -10.87 -5.10 8.10
N ASP A 8 -9.86 -4.95 7.23
CA ASP A 8 -10.05 -4.89 5.79
C ASP A 8 -8.81 -5.38 5.03
N ARG A 9 -9.04 -5.86 3.81
CA ARG A 9 -7.99 -6.30 2.88
C ARG A 9 -8.42 -6.02 1.46
N ASP A 10 -7.50 -5.50 0.67
CA ASP A 10 -7.66 -5.36 -0.76
C ASP A 10 -6.40 -5.80 -1.50
N THR A 11 -6.58 -6.27 -2.74
CA THR A 11 -5.50 -6.73 -3.60
C THR A 11 -5.73 -6.22 -5.02
N PHE A 12 -4.70 -5.63 -5.63
CA PHE A 12 -4.72 -5.28 -7.04
C PHE A 12 -3.48 -5.79 -7.76
N GLU A 13 -3.63 -6.10 -9.05
CA GLU A 13 -2.55 -6.50 -9.95
C GLU A 13 -2.30 -5.38 -10.96
N ALA A 14 -1.04 -5.00 -11.12
CA ALA A 14 -0.61 -4.06 -12.14
C ALA A 14 -0.52 -4.75 -13.51
N GLU A 15 -0.45 -3.97 -14.60
CA GLU A 15 -0.45 -4.51 -15.98
C GLU A 15 0.77 -5.38 -16.30
N ASP A 16 1.86 -5.24 -15.53
CA ASP A 16 3.08 -6.04 -15.61
C ASP A 16 3.04 -7.33 -14.78
N GLY A 17 1.92 -7.60 -14.10
CA GLY A 17 1.73 -8.81 -13.29
C GLY A 17 2.18 -8.67 -11.83
N VAL A 18 2.66 -7.49 -11.41
CA VAL A 18 2.99 -7.24 -10.00
C VAL A 18 1.72 -7.15 -9.17
N GLN A 19 1.65 -7.93 -8.08
CA GLN A 19 0.51 -7.94 -7.18
C GLN A 19 0.79 -7.14 -5.91
N PHE A 20 -0.14 -6.26 -5.55
CA PHE A 20 -0.12 -5.47 -4.32
C PHE A 20 -1.24 -5.94 -3.40
N SER A 21 -0.92 -6.31 -2.17
CA SER A 21 -1.90 -6.69 -1.15
C SER A 21 -1.81 -5.76 0.05
N GLY A 22 -2.87 -4.97 0.26
CA GLY A 22 -3.02 -4.09 1.40
C GLY A 22 -3.86 -4.73 2.50
N THR A 23 -3.45 -4.57 3.76
CA THR A 23 -4.26 -4.93 4.93
C THR A 23 -4.29 -3.79 5.93
N ILE A 24 -5.44 -3.61 6.57
CA ILE A 24 -5.63 -2.65 7.66
C ILE A 24 -6.06 -3.44 8.90
N ASP A 25 -5.40 -3.20 10.03
CA ASP A 25 -5.79 -3.77 11.32
C ASP A 25 -6.67 -2.83 12.15
N GLU A 26 -7.18 -3.33 13.28
CA GLU A 26 -8.04 -2.59 14.20
C GLU A 26 -7.35 -1.36 14.86
N ASP A 27 -6.02 -1.35 14.89
CA ASP A 27 -5.21 -0.24 15.41
C ASP A 27 -4.89 0.81 14.32
N GLY A 28 -5.30 0.54 13.07
CA GLY A 28 -5.11 1.43 11.92
C GLY A 28 -3.78 1.27 11.20
N HIS A 29 -2.98 0.24 11.54
CA HIS A 29 -1.75 -0.04 10.83
C HIS A 29 -2.05 -0.57 9.42
N VAL A 30 -1.25 -0.10 8.43
CA VAL A 30 -1.40 -0.49 7.03
C VAL A 30 -0.18 -1.28 6.58
N VAL A 31 -0.36 -2.55 6.25
CA VAL A 31 0.71 -3.37 5.64
C VAL A 31 0.42 -3.50 4.16
N ILE A 32 1.39 -3.13 3.32
CA ILE A 32 1.35 -3.35 1.88
C ILE A 32 2.43 -4.36 1.52
N ASP A 33 2.00 -5.55 1.11
CA ASP A 33 2.87 -6.58 0.56
C ASP A 33 2.86 -6.47 -0.97
N VAL A 34 4.04 -6.58 -1.58
CA VAL A 34 4.22 -6.54 -3.04
C VAL A 34 4.84 -7.88 -3.45
N ASP A 35 4.15 -8.59 -4.34
CA ASP A 35 4.59 -9.86 -4.92
C ASP A 35 4.90 -9.62 -6.40
N ASP A 36 6.18 -9.66 -6.73
CA ASP A 36 6.69 -9.43 -8.08
C ASP A 36 7.09 -10.78 -8.72
N PRO A 37 6.42 -11.21 -9.81
CA PRO A 37 6.66 -12.51 -10.42
C PRO A 37 8.06 -12.64 -11.04
N ASP A 38 8.72 -11.53 -11.38
CA ASP A 38 10.08 -11.53 -11.93
C ASP A 38 11.16 -11.60 -10.84
N ASN A 39 10.74 -11.71 -9.57
CA ASN A 39 11.61 -11.97 -8.43
C ASN A 39 12.68 -10.86 -8.25
N GLU A 40 12.38 -9.63 -8.72
CA GLU A 40 13.16 -8.41 -8.47
C GLU A 40 13.03 -8.01 -6.98
N VAL A 41 13.77 -8.74 -6.15
CA VAL A 41 14.18 -8.43 -4.76
C VAL A 41 13.25 -7.49 -3.98
N ASP A 42 12.30 -8.08 -3.25
CA ASP A 42 11.74 -7.57 -1.99
C ASP A 42 11.39 -6.06 -1.95
N ASN A 43 10.47 -5.60 -2.80
CA ASN A 43 9.82 -4.30 -2.61
C ASN A 43 8.73 -4.35 -1.52
N ARG A 44 9.06 -4.89 -0.33
CA ARG A 44 8.14 -4.94 0.80
C ARG A 44 8.10 -3.58 1.50
N VAL A 45 7.09 -2.77 1.20
CA VAL A 45 6.89 -1.46 1.83
C VAL A 45 5.93 -1.59 3.01
N ARG A 46 6.48 -1.66 4.23
CA ARG A 46 5.67 -1.58 5.45
C ARG A 46 5.53 -0.13 5.91
N LEU A 47 4.31 0.37 5.99
CA LEU A 47 4.00 1.74 6.41
C LEU A 47 3.27 1.70 7.75
N PHE A 48 3.86 2.31 8.77
CA PHE A 48 3.14 2.57 10.02
C PHE A 48 2.53 3.97 9.92
N ALA A 49 1.21 4.04 9.95
CA ALA A 49 0.49 5.31 9.89
C ALA A 49 -0.49 5.37 11.06
N ASP A 50 -0.23 6.26 12.02
CA ASP A 50 -1.16 6.54 13.13
C ASP A 50 -2.35 7.42 12.68
N ASP A 51 -2.22 8.06 11.51
CA ASP A 51 -3.27 8.86 10.85
C ASP A 51 -3.43 8.42 9.39
N LEU A 52 -4.36 7.48 9.19
CA LEU A 52 -4.71 6.96 7.87
C LEU A 52 -5.25 8.05 6.93
N GLY A 53 -5.98 9.04 7.47
CA GLY A 53 -6.52 10.16 6.69
C GLY A 53 -5.41 11.03 6.11
N GLY A 54 -4.39 11.31 6.92
CA GLY A 54 -3.17 12.00 6.50
C GLY A 54 -2.39 11.24 5.42
N LEU A 55 -2.24 9.91 5.58
CA LEU A 55 -1.59 9.06 4.57
C LEU A 55 -2.33 9.11 3.23
N VAL A 56 -3.66 8.95 3.24
CA VAL A 56 -4.48 9.03 2.01
C VAL A 56 -4.32 10.40 1.35
N ALA A 57 -4.36 11.49 2.11
CA ALA A 57 -4.19 12.84 1.58
C ALA A 57 -2.80 13.06 0.95
N MET A 58 -1.75 12.46 1.51
CA MET A 58 -0.40 12.48 0.94
C MET A 58 -0.36 11.73 -0.41
N LEU A 59 -0.89 10.51 -0.46
CA LEU A 59 -0.89 9.69 -1.67
C LEU A 59 -1.67 10.35 -2.81
N GLN A 60 -2.83 10.94 -2.51
CA GLN A 60 -3.61 11.72 -3.49
C GLN A 60 -2.82 12.91 -4.04
N ARG A 61 -2.00 13.57 -3.22
CA ARG A 61 -1.16 14.69 -3.66
C ARG A 61 -0.02 14.21 -4.56
N PHE A 62 0.59 13.07 -4.27
CA PHE A 62 1.60 12.47 -5.15
C PHE A 62 1.00 12.12 -6.51
N GLN A 63 -0.16 11.47 -6.54
CA GLN A 63 -0.86 11.16 -7.78
C GLN A 63 -1.11 12.41 -8.64
N GLN A 64 -1.55 13.51 -8.02
CA GLN A 64 -1.75 14.78 -8.73
C GLN A 64 -0.45 15.40 -9.26
N THR A 65 0.67 15.17 -8.58
CA THR A 65 1.99 15.71 -8.98
C THR A 65 2.53 14.93 -10.16
N SER A 66 2.48 13.59 -10.10
CA SER A 66 2.91 12.70 -11.20
C SER A 66 2.14 12.94 -12.50
N GLN A 67 0.86 13.31 -12.42
CA GLN A 67 0.05 13.65 -13.60
C GLN A 67 0.42 15.01 -14.22
N ARG A 68 0.98 15.95 -13.45
CA ARG A 68 1.40 17.27 -13.96
C ARG A 68 2.73 17.24 -14.68
N ASP A 69 3.65 16.38 -14.24
CA ASP A 69 4.97 16.24 -14.86
C ASP A 69 4.96 15.34 -16.12
N ALA A 70 3.87 14.59 -16.34
CA ALA A 70 3.66 13.78 -17.55
C ALA A 70 2.94 14.53 -18.70
N GLY A 71 2.60 15.80 -18.51
CA GLY A 71 1.82 16.65 -19.44
C GLY A 71 2.63 17.71 -20.17
#